data_AF-A0A8H7F4X6-F1
#
_entry.id   AF-A0A8H7F4X6-F1
#
_cell.length_a   1.000
_cell.length_b   1.000
_cell.length_c   1.000
_cell.angle_alpha   90.00
_cell.angle_beta   90.00
_cell.angle_gamma   90.00
#
_symmetry.space_group_name_H-M   'P 1'
#
loop_
_entity.id
_entity.type
_entity.pdbx_description
1 polymer ?
#
loop_
_entity_poly.entity_id
_entity_poly.type
_entity_poly.pdbx_seq_one_letter_code
_entity_poly.pdbx_strand_id
1 'polypeptide(L)'
;MRTSLLSRSHPPRPPSLPRPSPPNHRPARQAQQVRTTTLQQARPRCLQHCQLTRLSCLPQLVLSRASPSNISHARALLAKVSSSAPRPSSKRVPKPPTDPVKLAAFQKAQRMKMRHTAVPLDPKDKSLSPPLDQRLHIKVRYGEISKVFWLRKTLITGKALDLICGHFGVGPSDSVPRRLSIDGSDAQLLNDKPLSEQADDGSTLSLLR
;
A
#
# COMPACT_ATOMS: atom_id res chain seq x y z
N MET A 1 -52.83 45.78 2.00
CA MET A 1 -51.94 44.59 2.05
C MET A 1 -50.79 44.91 3.00
N ARG A 2 -50.78 44.31 4.20
CA ARG A 2 -49.78 44.59 5.26
C ARG A 2 -48.68 43.53 5.20
N THR A 3 -47.45 43.97 4.94
CA THR A 3 -46.23 43.15 4.94
C THR A 3 -45.71 43.01 6.37
N SER A 4 -45.86 41.83 6.97
CA SER A 4 -45.26 41.50 8.27
C SER A 4 -43.78 41.15 8.10
N LEU A 5 -42.92 41.98 8.69
CA LEU A 5 -41.48 41.75 8.84
C LEU A 5 -41.25 40.72 9.95
N LEU A 6 -40.82 39.51 9.59
CA LEU A 6 -40.35 38.52 10.57
C LEU A 6 -38.95 38.90 11.06
N SER A 7 -38.88 39.35 12.31
CA SER A 7 -37.64 39.48 13.09
C SER A 7 -36.94 38.13 13.20
N ARG A 8 -35.73 38.04 12.63
CA ARG A 8 -34.84 36.90 12.78
C ARG A 8 -34.06 37.02 14.09
N SER A 9 -34.48 36.27 15.10
CA SER A 9 -33.73 36.04 16.34
C SER A 9 -32.44 35.27 16.03
N HIS A 10 -31.30 35.82 16.41
CA HIS A 10 -30.00 35.14 16.32
C HIS A 10 -29.88 34.06 17.40
N PRO A 11 -29.38 32.86 17.07
CA PRO A 11 -29.14 31.81 18.05
C PRO A 11 -27.99 32.18 18.99
N PRO A 12 -28.05 31.79 20.27
CA PRO A 12 -27.01 32.06 21.24
C PRO A 12 -25.70 31.34 20.88
N ARG A 13 -24.58 32.03 21.12
CA ARG A 13 -23.23 31.56 20.83
C ARG A 13 -22.88 30.39 21.77
N PRO A 14 -22.38 29.26 21.26
CA PRO A 14 -22.03 28.12 22.10
C PRO A 14 -20.81 28.43 23.00
N PRO A 15 -20.75 27.82 24.20
CA PRO A 15 -19.65 28.01 25.14
C PRO A 15 -18.32 27.52 24.55
N SER A 16 -17.29 28.36 24.69
CA SER A 16 -15.92 28.07 24.26
C SER A 16 -15.33 26.91 25.04
N LEU A 17 -14.92 25.86 24.32
CA LEU A 17 -14.27 24.68 24.90
C LEU A 17 -12.88 25.04 25.48
N PRO A 18 -12.48 24.38 26.59
CA PRO A 18 -11.18 24.60 27.22
C PRO A 18 -10.03 24.18 26.29
N ARG A 19 -9.00 25.05 26.21
CA ARG A 19 -7.78 24.77 25.44
C ARG A 19 -7.01 23.58 26.04
N PRO A 20 -6.50 22.66 25.21
CA PRO A 20 -5.61 21.60 25.69
C PRO A 20 -4.26 22.17 26.14
N SER A 21 -3.80 21.72 27.30
CA SER A 21 -2.48 22.05 27.87
C SER A 21 -1.34 21.48 27.01
N PRO A 22 -0.20 22.17 26.91
CA PRO A 22 0.94 21.68 26.13
C PRO A 22 1.60 20.45 26.77
N PRO A 23 2.17 19.54 25.96
CA PRO A 23 2.86 18.35 26.45
C PRO A 23 4.17 18.70 27.16
N ASN A 24 4.33 18.12 28.35
CA ASN A 24 5.48 18.26 29.22
C ASN A 24 6.68 17.47 28.63
N HIS A 25 7.61 18.16 27.97
CA HIS A 25 8.85 17.55 27.46
C HIS A 25 9.80 17.28 28.63
N ARG A 26 9.92 16.00 29.01
CA ARG A 26 10.96 15.53 29.94
C ARG A 26 12.20 15.11 29.15
N PRO A 27 13.38 15.71 29.35
CA PRO A 27 14.60 15.28 28.67
C PRO A 27 15.34 14.19 29.45
N ALA A 28 16.16 13.47 28.68
CA ALA A 28 17.41 12.81 29.06
C ALA A 28 17.37 11.63 30.07
N ARG A 29 17.63 10.43 29.55
CA ARG A 29 18.60 9.53 30.20
C ARG A 29 19.63 9.02 29.20
N GLN A 30 20.87 9.26 29.60
CA GLN A 30 22.12 8.97 28.94
C GLN A 30 22.45 7.48 28.92
N ALA A 31 23.29 7.14 27.95
CA ALA A 31 24.43 6.23 28.04
C ALA A 31 24.19 4.75 28.41
N GLN A 32 24.39 3.89 27.41
CA GLN A 32 25.36 2.81 27.55
C GLN A 32 26.02 2.52 26.19
N GLN A 33 27.27 2.98 26.07
CA GLN A 33 28.22 2.55 25.06
C GLN A 33 28.61 1.10 25.35
N VAL A 34 28.39 0.20 24.41
CA VAL A 34 29.17 -1.04 24.32
C VAL A 34 29.99 -0.95 23.05
N ARG A 35 31.29 -0.70 23.25
CA ARG A 35 32.34 -0.87 22.25
C ARG A 35 32.64 -2.35 22.14
N THR A 36 32.44 -2.94 20.96
CA THR A 36 33.25 -4.09 20.53
C THR A 36 33.75 -3.83 19.12
N THR A 37 35.05 -3.62 19.06
CA THR A 37 35.90 -3.45 17.90
C THR A 37 36.25 -4.82 17.33
N THR A 38 35.99 -5.08 16.05
CA THR A 38 36.83 -6.01 15.27
C THR A 38 36.77 -5.72 13.78
N LEU A 39 37.71 -4.87 13.35
CA LEU A 39 38.62 -5.07 12.22
C LEU A 39 38.28 -6.25 11.27
N GLN A 40 37.73 -5.94 10.09
CA GLN A 40 38.25 -6.56 8.86
C GLN A 40 37.86 -5.80 7.58
N GLN A 41 38.92 -5.35 6.93
CA GLN A 41 39.09 -5.09 5.50
C GLN A 41 38.23 -4.01 4.84
N ALA A 42 38.84 -2.82 4.88
CA ALA A 42 38.76 -1.81 3.85
C ALA A 42 38.86 -2.40 2.44
N ARG A 43 37.81 -2.19 1.64
CA ARG A 43 37.96 -2.01 0.19
C ARG A 43 37.80 -0.51 -0.11
N PRO A 44 38.68 0.06 -0.94
CA PRO A 44 38.74 1.49 -1.18
C PRO A 44 37.45 2.01 -1.81
N ARG A 45 37.04 3.16 -1.27
CA ARG A 45 36.07 4.09 -1.83
C ARG A 45 36.41 4.38 -3.29
N CYS A 46 35.48 4.14 -4.20
CA CYS A 46 35.39 4.89 -5.45
C CYS A 46 34.17 5.82 -5.35
N LEU A 47 34.29 6.86 -4.51
CA LEU A 47 33.30 7.92 -4.32
C LEU A 47 33.73 9.21 -5.03
N GLN A 48 34.25 9.09 -6.25
CA GLN A 48 34.64 10.27 -7.01
C GLN A 48 34.64 10.07 -8.52
N HIS A 49 33.65 9.35 -9.09
CA HIS A 49 33.41 9.30 -10.55
C HIS A 49 32.02 8.72 -10.89
N CYS A 50 30.96 9.23 -10.25
CA CYS A 50 29.60 8.81 -10.59
C CYS A 50 28.59 9.96 -10.52
N GLN A 51 29.00 11.14 -10.97
CA GLN A 51 28.05 12.14 -11.46
C GLN A 51 28.47 12.50 -12.87
N LEU A 52 27.46 12.48 -13.75
CA LEU A 52 27.49 12.76 -15.19
C LEU A 52 28.04 11.63 -16.07
N THR A 53 27.10 10.99 -16.79
CA THR A 53 27.30 10.07 -17.92
C THR A 53 27.66 8.62 -17.54
N ARG A 54 26.65 7.82 -17.14
CA ARG A 54 26.74 6.35 -17.12
C ARG A 54 25.64 5.71 -17.96
N LEU A 55 25.58 6.11 -19.23
CA LEU A 55 25.42 5.14 -20.31
C LEU A 55 26.85 4.68 -20.62
N SER A 56 27.08 3.38 -20.82
CA SER A 56 28.41 2.80 -21.15
C SER A 56 29.32 2.42 -19.97
N CYS A 57 28.80 1.63 -19.03
CA CYS A 57 29.61 0.59 -18.40
C CYS A 57 28.87 -0.74 -18.54
N LEU A 58 28.74 -1.20 -19.78
CA LEU A 58 28.56 -2.63 -20.02
C LEU A 58 29.92 -3.26 -19.69
N PRO A 59 29.99 -4.25 -18.78
CA PRO A 59 31.18 -5.09 -18.72
C PRO A 59 31.28 -5.70 -20.12
N GLN A 60 32.34 -5.32 -20.84
CA GLN A 60 32.71 -5.97 -22.08
C GLN A 60 33.04 -7.40 -21.66
N LEU A 61 32.03 -8.27 -21.72
CA LEU A 61 32.19 -9.69 -21.58
C LEU A 61 33.21 -10.05 -22.65
N VAL A 62 34.43 -10.32 -22.20
CA VAL A 62 35.42 -11.02 -22.99
C VAL A 62 34.69 -12.26 -23.48
N LEU A 63 34.29 -12.23 -24.76
CA LEU A 63 33.92 -13.41 -25.52
C LEU A 63 35.20 -14.26 -25.61
N SER A 64 35.58 -14.87 -24.50
CA SER A 64 36.40 -16.06 -24.50
C SER A 64 35.61 -17.04 -25.34
N ARG A 65 36.14 -17.35 -26.54
CA ARG A 65 35.66 -18.39 -27.43
C ARG A 65 35.42 -19.66 -26.61
N ALA A 66 34.21 -19.82 -26.11
CA ALA A 66 33.75 -21.08 -25.59
C ALA A 66 33.70 -21.99 -26.81
N SER A 67 34.56 -23.01 -26.83
CA SER A 67 34.44 -24.10 -27.78
C SER A 67 32.99 -24.61 -27.76
N PRO A 68 32.42 -25.03 -28.91
CA PRO A 68 31.03 -25.46 -28.99
C PRO A 68 30.68 -26.61 -28.02
N SER A 69 31.68 -27.35 -27.51
CA SER A 69 31.50 -28.38 -26.47
C SER A 69 31.08 -27.83 -25.11
N ASN A 70 31.48 -26.61 -24.74
CA ASN A 70 31.22 -26.06 -23.40
C ASN A 70 29.82 -25.45 -23.31
N ILE A 71 29.29 -24.95 -24.42
CA ILE A 71 27.94 -24.37 -24.50
C ILE A 71 26.88 -25.48 -24.38
N SER A 72 27.11 -26.65 -24.97
CA SER A 72 26.18 -27.79 -24.85
C SER A 72 26.16 -28.35 -23.43
N HIS A 73 27.31 -28.45 -22.77
CA HIS A 73 27.39 -28.91 -21.37
C HIS A 73 26.73 -27.90 -20.41
N ALA A 74 26.96 -26.60 -20.58
CA ALA A 74 26.30 -25.57 -19.78
C ALA A 74 24.77 -25.59 -19.96
N ARG A 75 24.27 -25.78 -21.20
CA ARG A 75 22.84 -25.96 -21.48
C ARG A 75 22.27 -27.24 -20.86
N ALA A 76 23.02 -28.34 -20.89
CA ALA A 76 22.62 -29.60 -20.27
C ALA A 76 22.52 -29.49 -18.74
N LEU A 77 23.44 -28.76 -18.09
CA LEU A 77 23.36 -28.48 -16.65
C LEU A 77 22.17 -27.59 -16.30
N LEU A 78 21.90 -26.55 -17.10
CA LEU A 78 20.73 -25.68 -16.89
C LEU A 78 19.40 -26.42 -17.10
N ALA A 79 19.32 -27.32 -18.07
CA ALA A 79 18.16 -28.17 -18.28
C ALA A 79 17.89 -29.09 -17.09
N LYS A 80 18.94 -29.61 -16.44
CA LYS A 80 18.83 -30.53 -15.30
C LYS A 80 18.42 -29.83 -13.99
N VAL A 81 18.75 -28.56 -13.83
CA VAL A 81 18.28 -27.75 -12.69
C VAL A 81 16.84 -27.25 -12.90
N SER A 82 16.39 -27.14 -14.17
CA SER A 82 15.06 -26.60 -14.52
C SER A 82 13.94 -27.65 -14.52
N SER A 83 14.24 -28.94 -14.42
CA SER A 83 13.23 -30.02 -14.34
C SER A 83 12.49 -30.10 -12.99
N SER A 84 12.91 -29.32 -11.98
CA SER A 84 12.11 -29.08 -10.78
C SER A 84 11.34 -27.79 -10.96
N ALA A 85 10.29 -27.81 -11.78
CA ALA A 85 9.29 -26.76 -11.71
C ALA A 85 8.69 -26.83 -10.29
N PRO A 86 8.91 -25.84 -9.41
CA PRO A 86 8.33 -25.87 -8.09
C PRO A 86 6.82 -25.92 -8.27
N ARG A 87 6.22 -27.07 -7.94
CA ARG A 87 4.76 -27.19 -7.90
C ARG A 87 4.26 -26.05 -7.03
N PRO A 88 3.27 -25.26 -7.48
CA PRO A 88 2.75 -24.15 -6.68
C PRO A 88 2.25 -24.74 -5.36
N SER A 89 3.03 -24.61 -4.28
CA SER A 89 2.61 -25.13 -3.00
C SER A 89 1.37 -24.34 -2.62
N SER A 90 0.25 -25.03 -2.40
CA SER A 90 -0.98 -24.43 -1.89
C SER A 90 -0.62 -23.51 -0.71
N LYS A 91 -0.67 -22.19 -0.95
CA LYS A 91 -0.29 -21.21 0.05
C LYS A 91 -1.38 -21.25 1.12
N ARG A 92 -1.15 -22.03 2.17
CA ARG A 92 -2.03 -22.05 3.34
C ARG A 92 -2.18 -20.60 3.82
N VAL A 93 -3.42 -20.12 3.87
CA VAL A 93 -3.72 -18.81 4.46
C VAL A 93 -3.42 -18.94 5.96
N PRO A 94 -2.42 -18.23 6.49
CA PRO A 94 -2.08 -18.34 7.90
C PRO A 94 -3.26 -17.85 8.73
N LYS A 95 -3.72 -18.69 9.67
CA LYS A 95 -4.78 -18.33 10.61
C LYS A 95 -4.25 -17.21 11.54
N PRO A 96 -5.08 -16.22 11.91
CA PRO A 96 -4.68 -15.19 12.87
C PRO A 96 -4.25 -15.83 14.20
N PRO A 97 -3.11 -15.44 14.78
CA PRO A 97 -2.72 -15.89 16.13
C PRO A 97 -3.70 -15.38 17.20
N THR A 98 -3.98 -16.21 18.22
CA THR A 98 -4.85 -15.84 19.36
C THR A 98 -4.16 -14.87 20.34
N ASP A 99 -2.83 -14.95 20.48
CA ASP A 99 -2.08 -14.11 21.42
C ASP A 99 -2.05 -12.64 20.97
N PRO A 100 -2.35 -11.65 21.85
CA PRO A 100 -2.48 -10.25 21.44
C PRO A 100 -1.17 -9.64 20.91
N VAL A 101 -0.02 -10.04 21.46
CA VAL A 101 1.30 -9.57 21.01
C VAL A 101 1.64 -10.10 19.61
N LYS A 102 1.38 -11.38 19.37
CA LYS A 102 1.60 -12.00 18.04
C LYS A 102 0.58 -11.50 17.03
N LEU A 103 -0.64 -11.21 17.46
CA LEU A 103 -1.70 -10.63 16.64
C LEU A 103 -1.28 -9.25 16.12
N ALA A 104 -0.75 -8.37 16.97
CA ALA A 104 -0.25 -7.06 16.54
C ALA A 104 0.90 -7.20 15.51
N ALA A 105 1.84 -8.12 15.73
CA ALA A 105 2.92 -8.41 14.78
C ALA A 105 2.38 -8.97 13.45
N PHE A 106 1.39 -9.86 13.52
CA PHE A 106 0.70 -10.43 12.35
C PHE A 106 -0.02 -9.35 11.53
N GLN A 107 -0.78 -8.47 12.18
CA GLN A 107 -1.44 -7.33 11.53
C GLN A 107 -0.44 -6.38 10.88
N LYS A 108 0.71 -6.12 11.54
CA LYS A 108 1.80 -5.33 10.95
C LYS A 108 2.34 -6.00 9.68
N ALA A 109 2.61 -7.30 9.72
CA ALA A 109 3.08 -8.04 8.55
C ALA A 109 2.04 -8.06 7.42
N GLN A 110 0.76 -8.20 7.74
CA GLN A 110 -0.33 -8.14 6.76
C GLN A 110 -0.41 -6.77 6.07
N ARG A 111 -0.34 -5.68 6.84
CA ARG A 111 -0.30 -4.32 6.27
C ARG A 111 0.92 -4.11 5.39
N MET A 112 2.09 -4.57 5.81
CA MET A 112 3.30 -4.52 4.97
C MET A 112 3.10 -5.29 3.67
N LYS A 113 2.58 -6.51 3.73
CA LYS A 113 2.27 -7.31 2.53
C LYS A 113 1.29 -6.57 1.61
N MET A 114 0.22 -6.01 2.15
CA MET A 114 -0.74 -5.22 1.37
C MET A 114 -0.05 -4.06 0.66
N ARG A 115 0.76 -3.27 1.36
CA ARG A 115 1.52 -2.14 0.78
C ARG A 115 2.41 -2.57 -0.39
N HIS A 116 3.09 -3.70 -0.26
CA HIS A 116 3.95 -4.22 -1.33
C HIS A 116 3.19 -4.75 -2.54
N THR A 117 1.97 -5.26 -2.34
CA THR A 117 1.13 -5.81 -3.42
C THR A 117 0.14 -4.80 -3.99
N ALA A 118 0.02 -3.61 -3.41
CA ALA A 118 -1.00 -2.65 -3.76
C ALA A 118 -0.71 -1.99 -5.11
N VAL A 119 -1.74 -1.91 -5.94
CA VAL A 119 -1.70 -1.20 -7.24
C VAL A 119 -2.38 0.17 -7.09
N PRO A 120 -1.90 1.24 -7.75
CA PRO A 120 -2.60 2.52 -7.76
C PRO A 120 -4.02 2.36 -8.32
N LEU A 121 -5.01 2.87 -7.61
CA LEU A 121 -6.38 2.86 -8.09
C LEU A 121 -6.58 3.83 -9.26
N ASP A 122 -6.10 5.07 -9.13
CA ASP A 122 -6.13 6.09 -10.19
C ASP A 122 -4.89 5.93 -11.09
N PRO A 123 -5.05 5.73 -12.42
CA PRO A 123 -3.93 5.67 -13.36
C PRO A 123 -3.05 6.93 -13.36
N LYS A 124 -3.63 8.09 -13.01
CA LYS A 124 -2.91 9.38 -12.95
C LYS A 124 -1.88 9.42 -11.81
N ASP A 125 -2.06 8.60 -10.78
CA ASP A 125 -1.17 8.54 -9.62
C ASP A 125 0.09 7.68 -9.85
N LYS A 126 0.26 7.10 -11.05
CA LYS A 126 1.45 6.32 -11.42
C LYS A 126 2.71 7.17 -11.55
N SER A 127 2.60 8.40 -12.04
CA SER A 127 3.74 9.29 -12.30
C SER A 127 4.20 10.06 -11.06
N LEU A 128 3.26 10.46 -10.20
CA LEU A 128 3.50 11.25 -9.00
C LEU A 128 2.95 10.49 -7.79
N SER A 129 3.72 9.51 -7.34
CA SER A 129 3.34 8.67 -6.22
C SER A 129 3.28 9.54 -4.95
N PRO A 130 2.11 9.71 -4.30
CA PRO A 130 1.97 10.59 -3.14
C PRO A 130 2.77 10.04 -1.95
N PRO A 131 3.10 10.86 -0.94
CA PRO A 131 3.73 10.41 0.30
C PRO A 131 2.96 9.24 0.93
N LEU A 132 3.66 8.32 1.60
CA LEU A 132 3.04 7.12 2.19
C LEU A 132 1.89 7.44 3.15
N ASP A 133 1.99 8.53 3.90
CA ASP A 133 0.93 8.95 4.84
C ASP A 133 -0.34 9.47 4.13
N GLN A 134 -0.25 9.82 2.85
CA GLN A 134 -1.43 10.22 2.07
C GLN A 134 -2.09 9.04 1.37
N ARG A 135 -1.52 7.83 1.48
CA ARG A 135 -2.05 6.62 0.87
C ARG A 135 -2.95 5.86 1.83
N LEU A 136 -4.09 5.43 1.31
CA LEU A 136 -4.99 4.47 1.94
C LEU A 136 -4.92 3.16 1.16
N HIS A 137 -4.54 2.07 1.82
CA HIS A 137 -4.46 0.74 1.23
C HIS A 137 -5.72 -0.06 1.59
N ILE A 138 -6.41 -0.56 0.57
CA ILE A 138 -7.65 -1.33 0.75
C ILE A 138 -7.56 -2.63 -0.05
N LYS A 139 -8.17 -3.69 0.46
CA LYS A 139 -8.40 -4.91 -0.30
C LYS A 139 -9.83 -4.90 -0.82
N VAL A 140 -10.04 -4.95 -2.11
CA VAL A 140 -11.40 -4.99 -2.69
C VAL A 140 -11.69 -6.40 -3.18
N ARG A 141 -12.88 -6.91 -2.84
CA ARG A 141 -13.42 -8.20 -3.29
C ARG A 141 -14.59 -7.99 -4.23
N TYR A 142 -14.62 -8.77 -5.30
CA TYR A 142 -15.74 -8.85 -6.22
C TYR A 142 -15.89 -10.29 -6.70
N GLY A 143 -16.94 -10.99 -6.24
CA GLY A 143 -17.07 -12.43 -6.39
C GLY A 143 -15.86 -13.14 -5.78
N GLU A 144 -15.19 -13.99 -6.57
CA GLU A 144 -13.99 -14.73 -6.15
C GLU A 144 -12.69 -13.93 -6.30
N ILE A 145 -12.74 -12.79 -7.00
CA ILE A 145 -11.55 -12.01 -7.32
C ILE A 145 -11.29 -11.02 -6.18
N SER A 146 -10.05 -10.97 -5.71
CA SER A 146 -9.61 -9.94 -4.77
C SER A 146 -8.33 -9.26 -5.24
N LYS A 147 -8.31 -7.92 -5.15
CA LYS A 147 -7.16 -7.09 -5.50
C LYS A 147 -6.87 -6.09 -4.39
N VAL A 148 -5.61 -5.76 -4.20
CA VAL A 148 -5.19 -4.74 -3.23
C VAL A 148 -4.89 -3.46 -4.00
N PHE A 149 -5.51 -2.36 -3.59
CA PHE A 149 -5.33 -1.05 -4.17
C PHE A 149 -4.77 -0.08 -3.15
N TRP A 150 -4.06 0.94 -3.63
CA TRP A 150 -3.81 2.15 -2.87
C TRP A 150 -4.41 3.35 -3.59
N LEU A 151 -4.96 4.27 -2.81
CA LEU A 151 -5.56 5.52 -3.28
C LEU A 151 -5.16 6.68 -2.37
N ARG A 152 -5.35 7.91 -2.81
CA ARG A 152 -5.17 9.09 -1.95
C ARG A 152 -6.29 9.14 -0.91
N LYS A 153 -5.98 9.47 0.34
CA LYS A 153 -6.98 9.63 1.42
C LYS A 153 -8.12 10.60 1.05
N THR A 154 -7.81 11.64 0.25
CA THR A 154 -8.78 12.65 -0.21
C THR A 154 -9.73 12.16 -1.31
N LEU A 155 -9.61 10.93 -1.81
CA LEU A 155 -10.46 10.42 -2.88
C LEU A 155 -11.87 10.13 -2.34
N ILE A 156 -12.86 10.75 -2.97
CA ILE A 156 -14.29 10.57 -2.66
C ILE A 156 -14.73 9.14 -3.02
N THR A 157 -15.55 8.51 -2.18
CA THR A 157 -15.98 7.11 -2.32
C THR A 157 -16.68 6.84 -3.65
N GLY A 158 -17.54 7.74 -4.14
CA GLY A 158 -18.20 7.56 -5.45
C GLY A 158 -17.19 7.44 -6.60
N LYS A 159 -16.18 8.31 -6.65
CA LYS A 159 -15.11 8.22 -7.65
C LYS A 159 -14.26 6.96 -7.47
N ALA A 160 -14.00 6.55 -6.22
CA ALA A 160 -13.28 5.31 -5.95
C ALA A 160 -14.07 4.09 -6.46
N LEU A 161 -15.39 4.06 -6.25
CA LEU A 161 -16.29 3.02 -6.76
C LEU A 161 -16.23 2.91 -8.28
N ASP A 162 -16.29 4.03 -9.01
CA ASP A 162 -16.20 4.04 -10.47
C ASP A 162 -14.88 3.46 -10.97
N LEU A 163 -13.76 3.89 -10.37
CA LEU A 163 -12.42 3.38 -10.71
C LEU A 163 -12.31 1.89 -10.40
N ILE A 164 -12.82 1.44 -9.26
CA ILE A 164 -12.85 0.03 -8.88
C ILE A 164 -13.63 -0.76 -9.93
N CYS A 165 -14.82 -0.29 -10.34
CA CYS A 165 -15.62 -0.96 -11.37
C CYS A 165 -14.83 -1.09 -12.68
N GLY A 166 -14.13 -0.04 -13.09
CA GLY A 166 -13.21 -0.08 -14.24
C GLY A 166 -12.12 -1.15 -14.11
N HIS A 167 -11.50 -1.30 -12.94
CA HIS A 167 -10.46 -2.32 -12.67
C HIS A 167 -10.97 -3.78 -12.65
N PHE A 168 -12.26 -3.97 -12.38
CA PHE A 168 -12.91 -5.27 -12.42
C PHE A 168 -13.63 -5.54 -13.75
N GLY A 169 -13.58 -4.62 -14.71
CA GLY A 169 -14.25 -4.77 -16.01
C GLY A 169 -15.77 -4.73 -15.90
N VAL A 170 -16.26 -4.04 -14.86
CA VAL A 170 -17.66 -4.00 -14.49
C VAL A 170 -18.30 -2.79 -15.17
N GLY A 171 -19.10 -3.03 -16.21
CA GLY A 171 -19.71 -1.98 -17.02
C GLY A 171 -20.79 -1.17 -16.28
N PRO A 172 -21.15 0.03 -16.77
CA PRO A 172 -22.22 0.85 -16.20
C PRO A 172 -23.63 0.31 -16.49
N SER A 173 -23.76 -0.72 -17.36
CA SER A 173 -25.04 -1.21 -17.88
C SER A 173 -25.89 -2.03 -16.90
N ASP A 174 -25.44 -2.25 -15.67
CA ASP A 174 -26.26 -2.93 -14.67
C ASP A 174 -27.29 -1.94 -14.15
N SER A 175 -28.58 -2.31 -14.19
CA SER A 175 -29.69 -1.50 -13.67
C SER A 175 -29.66 -1.31 -12.16
N VAL A 176 -28.75 -2.01 -11.45
CA VAL A 176 -28.66 -2.00 -9.99
C VAL A 176 -27.51 -1.09 -9.54
N PRO A 177 -27.77 -0.13 -8.63
CA PRO A 177 -26.75 0.78 -8.14
C PRO A 177 -25.70 0.03 -7.33
N ARG A 178 -24.46 0.12 -7.80
CA ARG A 178 -23.32 -0.50 -7.12
C ARG A 178 -22.98 0.23 -5.85
N ARG A 179 -22.47 -0.51 -4.87
CA ARG A 179 -22.09 0.04 -3.56
C ARG A 179 -20.90 -0.69 -2.97
N LEU A 180 -20.16 0.02 -2.13
CA LEU A 180 -19.07 -0.55 -1.34
C LEU A 180 -19.56 -0.77 0.09
N SER A 181 -19.27 -1.95 0.65
CA SER A 181 -19.44 -2.24 2.07
C SER A 181 -18.13 -2.76 2.67
N ILE A 182 -17.98 -2.66 3.98
CA ILE A 182 -16.84 -3.24 4.70
C ILE A 182 -17.11 -4.72 4.91
N ASP A 183 -16.15 -5.59 4.61
CA ASP A 183 -16.27 -7.04 4.80
C ASP A 183 -16.57 -7.37 6.27
N GLY A 184 -17.73 -8.00 6.52
CA GLY A 184 -18.23 -8.27 7.88
C GLY A 184 -19.11 -7.18 8.49
N SER A 185 -19.43 -6.12 7.75
CA SER A 185 -20.40 -5.10 8.14
C SER A 185 -21.45 -4.89 7.04
N ASP A 186 -22.71 -4.73 7.45
CA ASP A 186 -23.80 -4.36 6.53
C ASP A 186 -23.83 -2.86 6.23
N ALA A 187 -22.90 -2.09 6.82
CA ALA A 187 -22.80 -0.65 6.59
C ALA A 187 -22.28 -0.36 5.18
N GLN A 188 -23.09 0.36 4.41
CA GLN A 188 -22.74 0.87 3.10
C GLN A 188 -21.95 2.16 3.24
N LEU A 189 -20.91 2.30 2.43
CA LEU A 189 -20.11 3.52 2.37
C LEU A 189 -20.87 4.60 1.59
N LEU A 190 -20.87 5.82 2.12
CA LEU A 190 -21.50 6.99 1.52
C LEU A 190 -20.63 7.51 0.37
N ASN A 191 -21.25 7.74 -0.78
CA ASN A 191 -20.55 8.16 -2.00
C ASN A 191 -19.95 9.57 -1.90
N ASP A 192 -20.53 10.46 -1.09
CA ASP A 192 -20.14 11.88 -1.02
C ASP A 192 -19.00 12.15 -0.02
N LYS A 193 -18.58 11.15 0.75
CA LYS A 193 -17.52 11.29 1.74
C LYS A 193 -16.20 10.70 1.22
N PRO A 194 -15.04 11.22 1.68
CA PRO A 194 -13.76 10.61 1.36
C PRO A 194 -13.67 9.21 1.96
N LEU A 195 -13.01 8.31 1.26
CA LEU A 195 -12.94 6.91 1.69
C LEU A 195 -12.17 6.75 3.01
N SER A 196 -11.20 7.64 3.29
CA SER A 196 -10.42 7.62 4.52
C SER A 196 -11.20 7.97 5.79
N GLU A 197 -12.38 8.61 5.66
CA GLU A 197 -13.25 8.87 6.82
C GLU A 197 -14.13 7.67 7.18
N GLN A 198 -14.25 6.71 6.26
CA GLN A 198 -15.20 5.61 6.39
C GLN A 198 -14.51 4.24 6.47
N ALA A 199 -13.26 4.13 6.04
CA ALA A 199 -12.49 2.90 6.05
C ALA A 199 -11.04 3.14 6.48
N ASP A 200 -10.52 2.23 7.31
CA ASP A 200 -9.15 2.27 7.81
C ASP A 200 -8.14 1.64 6.83
N ASP A 201 -6.86 1.99 6.98
CA ASP A 201 -5.75 1.37 6.22
C ASP A 201 -5.66 -0.14 6.51
N GLY A 202 -5.84 -0.95 5.46
CA GLY A 202 -5.87 -2.41 5.54
C GLY A 202 -7.28 -3.02 5.53
N SER A 203 -8.32 -2.19 5.47
CA SER A 203 -9.71 -2.67 5.40
C SER A 203 -9.98 -3.50 4.14
N THR A 204 -10.85 -4.50 4.28
CA THR A 204 -11.37 -5.26 3.15
C THR A 204 -12.75 -4.71 2.80
N LEU A 205 -12.93 -4.30 1.55
CA LEU A 205 -14.20 -3.82 1.01
C LEU A 205 -14.78 -4.87 0.05
N SER A 206 -16.09 -5.00 0.06
CA SER A 206 -16.85 -5.83 -0.86
C SER A 206 -17.61 -4.94 -1.85
N LEU A 207 -17.39 -5.18 -3.14
CA LEU A 207 -18.17 -4.55 -4.20
C LEU A 207 -19.46 -5.34 -4.38
N LEU A 208 -20.57 -4.73 -3.98
CA LEU A 208 -21.90 -5.30 -4.10
C LEU A 208 -22.58 -4.77 -5.37
N ARG A 209 -23.32 -5.68 -6.02
CA ARG A 209 -24.26 -5.31 -7.08
C ARG A 209 -25.57 -4.86 -6.46
#